data_AF-A0A519SFM2-F1
#
_entry.id   AF-A0A519SFM2-F1
#
_cell.length_a   1.000
_cell.length_b   1.000
_cell.length_c   1.000
_cell.angle_alpha   90.00
_cell.angle_beta   90.00
_cell.angle_gamma   90.00
#
_symmetry.space_group_name_H-M   'P 1'
#
loop_
_entity.id
_entity.type
_entity.pdbx_description
1 polymer ?
#
loop_
_entity_poly.entity_id
_entity_poly.type
_entity_poly.pdbx_seq_one_letter_code
_entity_poly.pdbx_strand_id
1 'polypeptide(L)' 'MTRIALLSDTHGYFDDRIAHHLRGANEIWHAGDFGSSELILRLTALAPTFRGVYGNIDGTDVRCTEPLVQ' A
#
# COMPACT_ATOMS: atom_id res chain seq x y z
N MET A 1 18.92 -11.07 1.26
CA MET A 1 17.93 -11.15 0.16
C MET A 1 16.77 -10.26 0.53
N THR A 2 16.39 -9.32 -0.33
CA THR A 2 15.26 -8.40 -0.08
C THR A 2 13.95 -9.14 -0.28
N ARG A 3 13.03 -9.07 0.69
CA ARG A 3 11.67 -9.60 0.59
C ARG A 3 10.70 -8.47 0.28
N ILE A 4 9.94 -8.60 -0.80
CA ILE A 4 8.95 -7.62 -1.23
C ILE A 4 7.56 -8.25 -1.08
N ALA A 5 6.68 -7.57 -0.36
CA ALA A 5 5.27 -7.91 -0.33
C ALA A 5 4.50 -6.99 -1.28
N LEU A 6 3.66 -7.57 -2.15
CA LEU A 6 2.94 -6.85 -3.20
C LEU A 6 1.43 -7.03 -3.01
N LEU A 7 0.69 -5.93 -3.06
CA LEU A 7 -0.77 -5.88 -3.02
C LEU A 7 -1.33 -5.02 -4.17
N SER A 8 -2.64 -5.10 -4.37
CA SER A 8 -3.42 -4.26 -5.30
C SER A 8 -4.88 -4.29 -4.87
N ASP A 9 -5.69 -3.34 -5.33
CA ASP A 9 -7.15 -3.41 -5.30
C ASP A 9 -7.72 -3.68 -3.90
N THR A 10 -7.13 -3.06 -2.90
CA THR A 10 -7.57 -3.21 -1.51
C THR A 10 -8.88 -2.50 -1.26
N HIS A 11 -9.19 -1.42 -2.00
CA HIS A 11 -10.47 -0.70 -1.95
C HIS A 11 -10.88 -0.32 -0.50
N GLY A 12 -9.89 0.05 0.32
CA GLY A 12 -10.03 0.41 1.73
C GLY A 12 -10.07 -0.78 2.70
N TYR A 13 -10.05 -2.02 2.20
CA TYR A 13 -10.04 -3.21 3.03
C TYR A 13 -8.64 -3.53 3.54
N PHE A 14 -8.51 -3.66 4.87
CA PHE A 14 -7.29 -4.09 5.52
C PHE A 14 -7.61 -4.83 6.83
N ASP A 15 -7.13 -6.07 6.96
CA ASP A 15 -7.35 -6.92 8.13
C ASP A 15 -6.04 -7.49 8.69
N ASP A 16 -6.15 -8.15 9.85
CA ASP A 16 -5.00 -8.75 10.54
C ASP A 16 -4.32 -9.87 9.75
N ARG A 17 -5.04 -10.52 8.80
CA ARG A 17 -4.46 -11.58 7.97
C ARG A 17 -3.52 -10.98 6.92
N ILE A 18 -3.93 -9.85 6.31
CA ILE A 18 -3.04 -9.08 5.44
C ILE A 18 -1.80 -8.67 6.23
N ALA A 19 -1.97 -8.03 7.39
CA ALA A 19 -0.84 -7.61 8.24
C ALA A 19 0.09 -8.79 8.62
N HIS A 20 -0.47 -9.98 8.88
CA HIS A 20 0.31 -11.18 9.15
C HIS A 20 1.20 -11.58 7.98
N HIS A 21 0.68 -11.55 6.74
CA HIS A 21 1.44 -11.91 5.55
C HIS A 21 2.50 -10.87 5.16
N LEU A 22 2.28 -9.59 5.48
CA LEU A 22 3.26 -8.52 5.24
C LEU A 22 4.44 -8.54 6.23
N ARG A 23 4.34 -9.33 7.30
CA ARG A 23 5.35 -9.37 8.37
C ARG A 23 6.71 -9.82 7.86
N GLY A 24 7.73 -9.01 8.15
CA GLY A 24 9.13 -9.32 7.81
C GLY A 24 9.48 -9.03 6.35
N ALA A 25 8.60 -8.35 5.60
CA ALA A 25 8.95 -7.75 4.33
C ALA A 25 9.94 -6.60 4.55
N ASN A 26 10.91 -6.46 3.64
CA ASN A 26 11.79 -5.30 3.58
C ASN A 26 11.10 -4.14 2.85
N GLU A 27 10.26 -4.46 1.88
CA GLU A 27 9.46 -3.47 1.14
C GLU A 27 8.00 -3.94 1.01
N ILE A 28 7.07 -2.99 1.05
CA ILE A 28 5.65 -3.20 0.72
C ILE A 28 5.32 -2.36 -0.50
N TRP A 29 4.79 -3.01 -1.54
CA TRP A 29 4.39 -2.38 -2.79
C TRP A 29 2.87 -2.52 -2.95
N HIS A 30 2.22 -1.47 -3.43
CA HIS A 30 0.78 -1.47 -3.71
C HIS A 30 0.52 -0.91 -5.11
N ALA A 31 -0.14 -1.70 -5.96
CA ALA A 31 -0.30 -1.42 -7.39
C ALA A 31 -1.53 -0.55 -7.74
N GLY A 32 -2.07 0.15 -6.75
CA GLY A 32 -3.20 1.07 -6.90
C GLY A 32 -4.53 0.57 -6.36
N ASP A 33 -5.51 1.46 -6.41
CA ASP A 33 -6.86 1.28 -5.87
C ASP A 33 -6.84 1.01 -4.36
N PHE A 34 -6.24 1.94 -3.62
CA PHE A 34 -6.15 1.93 -2.16
C PHE A 34 -7.50 2.16 -1.48
N GLY A 35 -8.34 3.01 -2.06
CA GLY A 35 -9.61 3.46 -1.48
C GLY A 35 -9.49 4.55 -0.42
N SER A 36 -8.38 4.65 0.34
CA SER A 36 -8.14 5.74 1.29
C SER A 36 -6.66 5.90 1.66
N SER A 37 -6.25 7.15 1.91
CA SER A 37 -4.95 7.50 2.50
C SER A 37 -4.66 6.86 3.86
N GLU A 38 -5.69 6.48 4.63
CA GLU A 38 -5.51 5.74 5.88
C GLU A 38 -4.79 4.40 5.65
N LEU A 39 -5.09 3.73 4.54
CA LEU A 39 -4.43 2.48 4.19
C LEU A 39 -2.94 2.67 3.90
N ILE A 40 -2.58 3.75 3.21
CA ILE A 40 -1.18 4.10 2.92
C ILE A 40 -0.40 4.28 4.22
N LEU A 41 -0.97 5.00 5.20
CA LEU A 41 -0.35 5.18 6.52
C LEU A 41 -0.13 3.84 7.23
N ARG A 42 -1.13 2.94 7.20
CA ARG A 42 -1.01 1.61 7.80
C ARG A 42 0.08 0.77 7.11
N LEU A 43 0.12 0.74 5.78
CA LEU A 43 1.12 -0.02 5.02
C LEU A 43 2.54 0.54 5.22
N THR A 44 2.68 1.85 5.24
CA THR A 44 3.97 2.54 5.47
C THR A 44 4.53 2.24 6.86
N ALA A 45 3.68 2.01 7.86
CA ALA A 45 4.11 1.65 9.21
C ALA A 45 4.60 0.19 9.34
N LEU A 46 4.36 -0.68 8.35
CA LEU A 46 4.64 -2.12 8.44
C LEU A 46 5.98 -2.55 7.86
N ALA A 47 6.62 -1.73 7.03
CA ALA A 47 7.92 -2.03 6.44
C ALA A 47 8.79 -0.77 6.33
N PRO A 48 10.14 -0.91 6.32
CA PRO A 48 11.06 0.22 6.15
C PRO A 48 10.85 1.01 4.85
N THR A 49 10.41 0.34 3.78
CA THR A 49 10.17 0.95 2.48
C THR A 49 8.76 0.64 2.02
N PHE A 50 8.03 1.68 1.61
CA PHE A 50 6.73 1.57 0.96
C PHE A 50 6.78 2.17 -0.45
N ARG A 51 6.07 1.55 -1.38
CA ARG A 51 5.94 1.99 -2.77
C ARG A 51 4.49 1.84 -3.23
N GLY A 52 3.74 2.94 -3.35
CA GLY A 52 2.41 2.96 -3.96
C GLY A 52 2.34 3.67 -5.30
N VAL A 53 1.41 3.27 -6.17
CA VAL A 53 0.91 4.12 -7.26
C VAL A 53 -0.60 4.26 -7.09
N TYR A 54 -1.19 5.42 -7.36
CA TYR A 54 -2.64 5.55 -7.24
C TYR A 54 -3.38 4.90 -8.43
N GLY A 55 -4.57 4.36 -8.15
CA GLY A 55 -5.48 3.78 -9.13
C GLY A 55 -6.66 4.68 -9.51
N ASN A 56 -7.64 4.12 -10.20
CA ASN A 56 -8.76 4.90 -10.72
C ASN A 56 -9.76 5.29 -9.64
N ILE A 57 -9.96 4.46 -8.61
CA ILE A 57 -10.91 4.74 -7.51
C ILE A 57 -10.34 5.69 -6.46
N ASP A 58 -9.04 5.95 -6.49
CA ASP A 58 -8.36 6.73 -5.47
C ASP A 58 -8.69 8.23 -5.58
N GLY A 59 -9.03 8.81 -4.42
CA GLY A 59 -9.39 10.22 -4.28
C GLY A 59 -8.19 11.16 -4.18
N THR A 60 -8.48 12.45 -3.95
CA THR A 60 -7.46 13.50 -3.79
C THR A 60 -6.49 13.19 -2.66
N ASP A 61 -6.96 12.59 -1.57
CA ASP A 61 -6.15 12.25 -0.40
C ASP A 61 -5.02 11.28 -0.73
N VAL A 62 -5.28 10.28 -1.60
CA VAL A 62 -4.27 9.33 -2.09
C VAL A 62 -3.44 9.93 -3.23
N ARG A 63 -4.08 10.60 -4.19
CA ARG A 63 -3.39 11.16 -5.38
C ARG A 63 -2.43 12.31 -5.05
N CYS A 64 -2.57 12.93 -3.88
CA CYS A 64 -1.63 13.94 -3.40
C CYS A 64 -0.36 13.33 -2.79
N THR A 65 -0.36 12.05 -2.42
CA THR A 65 0.78 11.40 -1.75
C THR A 65 1.46 10.37 -2.64
N GLU A 66 0.70 9.62 -3.43
CA GLU A 66 1.24 8.62 -4.35
C GLU A 66 1.33 9.17 -5.78
N PRO A 67 2.30 8.71 -6.60
CA PRO A 67 2.37 9.05 -8.01
C PRO A 67 1.49 8.15 -8.88
N LEU A 68 1.34 8.51 -10.16
CA LEU A 68 0.74 7.63 -11.17
C LEU A 68 1.68 6.49 -11.59
N VAL A 69 2.99 6.73 -11.52
CA VAL A 69 4.06 5.82 -11.96
C VAL A 69 5.24 5.92 -10.98
N GLN A 70 5.84 4.78 -10.64
CA GLN A 70 6.89 4.60 -9.63
C GLN A 70 8.30 4.49 -10.20
#